data_AF-A0A935NEH8-F1
#
_entry.id   AF-A0A935NEH8-F1
#
_cell.length_a   1.000
_cell.length_b   1.000
_cell.length_c   1.000
_cell.angle_alpha   90.00
_cell.angle_beta   90.00
_cell.angle_gamma   90.00
#
_symmetry.space_group_name_H-M   'P 1'
#
loop_
_entity.id
_entity.type
_entity.pdbx_description
1 polymer ?
#
loop_
_entity_poly.entity_id
_entity_poly.type
_entity_poly.pdbx_seq_one_letter_code
_entity_poly.pdbx_strand_id
1 'polypeptide(L)'
;MKNTTIHNNRLVYYYCLIVVWVALILSGYGCTKHYYTATAQLPLPKQNADIAAKLANKMQKTQPTAATTTTSSSSNFLDNWALYAPDTQRLWLTPPRLVRVNVHLVNNTDSTKNFTQQTGREFVKRLIFYVNYRWSKNTKMNLPEGGNKTPVLPILIQFELAGQTNQAKNEEGIYFHANDSLYWFNKKDKSLYNKTLFETYGVNKDSVLNIFLIEHHPDSIKSRTYKASNDGIGYTNHVKLANSYHAYLKLLNANDPNALENTAAEASSLLCHELGHSLGLWHTWNTNDGCDDTPQHTQCWNWDVCPDHAPSNNYMDYTALREALTPCQLGRMHANFTNPNSPQRKYTQPNWCNQNPNETVTIYAGDTLRLNRFVDMPRDIVIAKNGCLILQNAHLNMPPNSKILVQPGGTLLLYGSTITCLCPNQTWRGIEVKNGIFKKAKLRILKPATLKNIANRPRSK
;
A
#
# COMPACT_ATOMS: atom_id res chain seq x y z
N MET A 1 36.39 -26.48 54.43
CA MET A 1 37.71 -26.60 55.05
C MET A 1 38.77 -26.46 53.96
N LYS A 2 39.90 -25.84 54.30
CA LYS A 2 41.03 -25.51 53.43
C LYS A 2 41.77 -26.76 52.90
N ASN A 3 42.57 -26.53 51.84
CA ASN A 3 43.84 -27.17 51.46
C ASN A 3 43.78 -28.53 50.72
N THR A 4 44.56 -28.84 49.65
CA THR A 4 45.54 -28.14 48.78
C THR A 4 45.97 -29.11 47.64
N THR A 5 46.28 -28.54 46.45
CA THR A 5 47.43 -28.80 45.51
C THR A 5 47.71 -30.23 44.99
N ILE A 6 47.52 -30.60 43.70
CA ILE A 6 48.25 -30.33 42.41
C ILE A 6 49.64 -30.99 42.27
N HIS A 7 49.81 -31.86 41.25
CA HIS A 7 50.79 -31.75 40.13
C HIS A 7 50.57 -32.91 39.12
N ASN A 8 50.23 -32.64 37.84
CA ASN A 8 51.10 -32.41 36.66
C ASN A 8 51.81 -33.69 36.17
N ASN A 9 51.90 -34.06 34.88
CA ASN A 9 51.91 -33.27 33.65
C ASN A 9 51.95 -34.19 32.38
N ARG A 10 51.30 -33.73 31.28
CA ARG A 10 51.76 -33.74 29.85
C ARG A 10 51.83 -35.07 29.05
N LEU A 11 51.62 -35.14 27.72
CA LEU A 11 51.19 -34.26 26.61
C LEU A 11 50.94 -35.18 25.37
N VAL A 12 50.15 -34.70 24.39
CA VAL A 12 50.28 -34.87 22.91
C VAL A 12 49.75 -36.15 22.24
N TYR A 13 49.18 -36.18 21.02
CA TYR A 13 48.41 -35.30 20.09
C TYR A 13 48.41 -36.00 18.70
N TYR A 14 47.43 -35.69 17.81
CA TYR A 14 47.41 -35.86 16.32
C TYR A 14 47.26 -37.31 15.74
N TYR A 15 46.61 -37.63 14.59
CA TYR A 15 45.63 -37.04 13.64
C TYR A 15 45.35 -38.10 12.52
N CYS A 16 44.19 -38.03 11.86
CA CYS A 16 43.95 -38.16 10.39
C CYS A 16 43.90 -39.49 9.55
N LEU A 17 42.83 -39.55 8.71
CA LEU A 17 42.71 -39.82 7.24
C LEU A 17 42.33 -41.23 6.65
N ILE A 18 41.16 -41.22 5.96
CA ILE A 18 40.85 -41.58 4.53
C ILE A 18 40.84 -43.05 4.03
N VAL A 19 39.87 -43.32 3.11
CA VAL A 19 39.88 -44.10 1.81
C VAL A 19 38.56 -44.91 1.70
N VAL A 20 37.51 -44.60 0.91
CA VAL A 20 37.26 -44.53 -0.57
C VAL A 20 37.15 -45.89 -1.30
N TRP A 21 35.99 -46.19 -1.93
CA TRP A 21 35.72 -47.00 -3.17
C TRP A 21 34.20 -46.78 -3.51
N VAL A 22 33.68 -46.14 -4.58
CA VAL A 22 33.74 -46.25 -6.08
C VAL A 22 33.18 -47.59 -6.61
N ALA A 23 32.35 -47.74 -7.65
CA ALA A 23 31.26 -47.02 -8.36
C ALA A 23 30.82 -47.93 -9.56
N LEU A 24 29.68 -47.61 -10.21
CA LEU A 24 29.24 -47.90 -11.61
C LEU A 24 28.42 -49.19 -11.90
N ILE A 25 27.52 -49.32 -12.91
CA ILE A 25 26.45 -48.55 -13.64
C ILE A 25 25.67 -49.64 -14.46
N LEU A 26 24.39 -49.37 -14.80
CA LEU A 26 23.58 -49.81 -15.99
C LEU A 26 22.48 -50.81 -15.59
N SER A 27 21.17 -50.63 -15.87
CA SER A 27 20.47 -49.88 -16.93
C SER A 27 18.97 -49.73 -16.60
N GLY A 28 18.30 -48.67 -17.08
CA GLY A 28 16.83 -48.71 -17.29
C GLY A 28 16.09 -47.40 -17.06
N TYR A 29 15.83 -46.67 -18.15
CA TYR A 29 15.10 -45.41 -18.25
C TYR A 29 13.64 -45.47 -17.73
N GLY A 30 13.14 -44.36 -17.17
CA GLY A 30 11.70 -44.16 -16.97
C GLY A 30 11.30 -42.86 -16.24
N CYS A 31 11.01 -41.81 -17.01
CA CYS A 31 10.14 -40.65 -16.75
C CYS A 31 9.99 -40.04 -15.32
N THR A 32 10.37 -38.77 -15.25
CA THR A 32 10.12 -37.76 -14.22
C THR A 32 8.64 -37.52 -13.89
N LYS A 33 8.28 -37.60 -12.60
CA LYS A 33 7.24 -36.79 -11.94
C LYS A 33 7.63 -36.53 -10.48
N HIS A 34 8.17 -35.34 -10.18
CA HIS A 34 8.31 -34.88 -8.81
C HIS A 34 6.95 -34.36 -8.32
N TYR A 35 6.28 -35.16 -7.50
CA TYR A 35 5.18 -34.71 -6.66
C TYR A 35 5.77 -33.93 -5.48
N TYR A 36 5.51 -32.63 -5.40
CA TYR A 36 5.66 -31.90 -4.15
C TYR A 36 4.35 -32.02 -3.37
N THR A 37 4.29 -32.97 -2.44
CA THR A 37 3.32 -32.95 -1.34
C THR A 37 3.76 -31.91 -0.34
N ALA A 38 3.09 -30.75 -0.32
CA ALA A 38 3.25 -29.75 0.73
C ALA A 38 1.89 -29.50 1.40
N THR A 39 1.55 -30.34 2.37
CA THR A 39 0.65 -29.97 3.46
C THR A 39 1.36 -28.93 4.32
N ALA A 40 1.19 -27.65 4.00
CA ALA A 40 1.61 -26.54 4.85
C ALA A 40 0.36 -25.75 5.27
N GLN A 41 -0.07 -26.01 6.50
CA GLN A 41 -1.10 -25.26 7.20
C GLN A 41 -0.61 -23.83 7.38
N LEU A 42 -1.27 -22.86 6.73
CA LEU A 42 -0.93 -21.44 6.81
C LEU A 42 -1.19 -20.90 8.23
N PRO A 43 -0.21 -20.28 8.91
CA PRO A 43 -0.47 -19.54 10.13
C PRO A 43 -0.94 -18.11 9.82
N LEU A 44 -2.18 -17.78 10.16
CA LEU A 44 -2.64 -16.41 10.43
C LEU A 44 -2.63 -16.18 11.97
N PRO A 45 -2.58 -14.96 12.54
CA PRO A 45 -2.00 -13.68 12.12
C PRO A 45 -1.11 -13.10 13.26
N LYS A 46 0.22 -13.27 13.20
CA LYS A 46 1.18 -12.53 14.05
C LYS A 46 2.39 -11.97 13.28
N GLN A 47 2.51 -12.25 11.99
CA GLN A 47 3.70 -11.92 11.18
C GLN A 47 3.64 -10.58 10.44
N ASN A 48 2.50 -9.89 10.41
CA ASN A 48 2.36 -8.67 9.60
C ASN A 48 3.17 -7.47 10.14
N ALA A 49 3.38 -7.38 11.45
CA ALA A 49 4.18 -6.30 12.05
C ALA A 49 5.70 -6.51 11.88
N ASP A 50 6.14 -7.77 11.89
CA ASP A 50 7.57 -8.13 11.92
C ASP A 50 8.21 -8.10 10.52
N ILE A 51 7.41 -8.33 9.46
CA ILE A 51 7.86 -8.23 8.06
C ILE A 51 8.10 -6.78 7.64
N ALA A 52 7.25 -5.84 8.07
CA ALA A 52 7.41 -4.41 7.79
C ALA A 52 8.70 -3.84 8.41
N ALA A 53 9.03 -4.24 9.65
CA ALA A 53 10.26 -3.86 10.33
C ALA A 53 11.52 -4.48 9.69
N LYS A 54 11.44 -5.73 9.21
CA LYS A 54 12.55 -6.43 8.53
C LYS A 54 12.85 -5.87 7.14
N LEU A 55 11.84 -5.41 6.40
CA LEU A 55 12.02 -4.75 5.10
C LEU A 55 12.70 -3.38 5.24
N ALA A 56 12.33 -2.59 6.25
CA ALA A 56 12.96 -1.29 6.53
C ALA A 56 14.46 -1.39 6.84
N ASN A 57 14.88 -2.44 7.58
CA ASN A 57 16.27 -2.64 7.97
C ASN A 57 17.17 -3.19 6.84
N LYS A 58 16.60 -3.87 5.84
CA LYS A 58 17.38 -4.42 4.71
C LYS A 58 17.71 -3.36 3.64
N MET A 59 16.89 -2.31 3.54
CA MET A 59 17.06 -1.23 2.55
C MET A 59 18.03 -0.12 2.99
N GLN A 60 18.45 -0.08 4.26
CA GLN A 60 19.45 0.88 4.76
C GLN A 60 20.90 0.59 4.34
N LYS A 61 21.19 -0.57 3.73
CA LYS A 61 22.57 -1.03 3.47
C LYS A 61 23.10 -0.84 2.04
N THR A 62 22.37 -0.14 1.18
CA THR A 62 22.82 0.09 -0.21
C THR A 62 22.77 1.58 -0.55
N GLN A 63 23.92 2.24 -0.59
CA GLN A 63 24.07 3.53 -1.28
C GLN A 63 24.22 3.31 -2.78
N PRO A 64 23.40 3.98 -3.58
CA PRO A 64 23.95 4.66 -4.75
C PRO A 64 23.50 6.13 -4.88
N THR A 65 24.23 6.81 -5.75
CA THR A 65 24.40 8.26 -5.99
C THR A 65 23.14 9.12 -6.15
N ALA A 66 23.29 10.38 -5.72
CA ALA A 66 22.28 11.44 -5.66
C ALA A 66 21.49 11.63 -6.97
N ALA A 67 20.16 11.56 -6.86
CA ALA A 67 19.23 11.96 -7.92
C ALA A 67 18.97 13.47 -7.84
N THR A 68 19.24 14.17 -8.93
CA THR A 68 19.02 15.60 -9.12
C THR A 68 17.53 15.93 -9.05
N THR A 69 17.15 16.81 -8.13
CA THR A 69 15.77 17.29 -7.96
C THR A 69 15.44 18.31 -9.05
N THR A 70 14.57 17.95 -10.00
CA THR A 70 13.98 18.89 -10.97
C THR A 70 12.96 19.78 -10.26
N THR A 71 13.25 21.07 -10.21
CA THR A 71 12.33 22.12 -9.74
C THR A 71 11.27 22.41 -10.80
N SER A 72 10.02 21.99 -10.59
CA SER A 72 8.88 22.52 -11.35
C SER A 72 8.32 23.75 -10.63
N SER A 73 8.06 24.80 -11.42
CA SER A 73 7.67 26.14 -10.98
C SER A 73 6.15 26.34 -10.90
N SER A 74 5.37 25.30 -10.59
CA SER A 74 3.93 25.48 -10.35
C SER A 74 3.69 25.97 -8.92
N SER A 75 2.93 27.06 -8.81
CA SER A 75 2.63 27.78 -7.57
C SER A 75 1.62 27.07 -6.64
N ASN A 76 1.26 25.82 -6.94
CA ASN A 76 0.41 24.99 -6.09
C ASN A 76 0.98 23.59 -5.97
N PHE A 77 1.57 23.27 -4.81
CA PHE A 77 2.12 21.94 -4.53
C PHE A 77 1.04 20.84 -4.54
N LEU A 78 -0.24 21.23 -4.45
CA LEU A 78 -1.36 20.31 -4.57
C LEU A 78 -1.43 19.61 -5.93
N ASP A 79 -0.85 20.20 -6.98
CA ASP A 79 -0.93 19.66 -8.34
C ASP A 79 0.40 19.01 -8.80
N ASN A 80 1.39 18.92 -7.89
CA ASN A 80 2.69 18.31 -8.16
C ASN A 80 2.83 16.97 -7.43
N TRP A 81 2.24 15.92 -8.01
CA TRP A 81 2.23 14.56 -7.45
C TRP A 81 3.61 13.96 -7.25
N ALA A 82 4.60 14.35 -8.07
CA ALA A 82 5.97 13.88 -7.95
C ALA A 82 6.58 14.18 -6.57
N LEU A 83 6.13 15.25 -5.91
CA LEU A 83 6.56 15.58 -4.54
C LEU A 83 6.13 14.53 -3.53
N TYR A 84 5.11 13.72 -3.80
CA TYR A 84 4.54 12.73 -2.89
C TYR A 84 4.99 11.30 -3.18
N ALA A 85 5.70 11.07 -4.30
CA ALA A 85 6.25 9.77 -4.63
C ALA A 85 7.17 9.27 -3.49
N PRO A 86 7.17 7.97 -3.17
CA PRO A 86 8.05 7.41 -2.14
C PRO A 86 9.53 7.70 -2.44
N ASP A 87 10.20 8.41 -1.54
CA ASP A 87 11.65 8.61 -1.58
C ASP A 87 12.32 7.43 -0.90
N THR A 88 13.02 6.58 -1.66
CA THR A 88 13.67 5.37 -1.12
C THR A 88 14.80 5.68 -0.14
N GLN A 89 15.38 6.89 -0.17
CA GLN A 89 16.36 7.34 0.82
C GLN A 89 15.71 7.91 2.08
N ARG A 90 14.42 8.30 2.00
CA ARG A 90 13.67 8.95 3.07
C ARG A 90 12.24 8.42 3.16
N LEU A 91 12.06 7.11 3.20
CA LEU A 91 10.73 6.46 3.21
C LEU A 91 9.86 6.90 4.38
N TRP A 92 10.46 7.38 5.48
CA TRP A 92 9.74 7.97 6.61
C TRP A 92 8.94 9.24 6.24
N LEU A 93 9.19 9.86 5.09
CA LEU A 93 8.37 10.95 4.56
C LEU A 93 7.06 10.46 3.90
N THR A 94 6.98 9.18 3.56
CA THR A 94 5.82 8.55 2.93
C THR A 94 5.43 7.34 3.78
N PRO A 95 4.82 7.54 4.97
CA PRO A 95 4.49 6.45 5.87
C PRO A 95 3.51 5.46 5.21
N PRO A 96 3.61 4.15 5.51
CA PRO A 96 2.67 3.16 5.01
C PRO A 96 1.22 3.53 5.32
N ARG A 97 0.33 3.31 4.35
CA ARG A 97 -1.10 3.58 4.46
C ARG A 97 -1.87 2.29 4.60
N LEU A 98 -2.67 2.19 5.64
CA LEU A 98 -3.58 1.08 5.86
C LEU A 98 -4.99 1.56 5.55
N VAL A 99 -5.53 1.12 4.41
CA VAL A 99 -6.85 1.49 3.89
C VAL A 99 -7.88 0.49 4.39
N ARG A 100 -8.89 0.99 5.09
CA ARG A 100 -10.00 0.19 5.60
C ARG A 100 -10.97 -0.12 4.48
N VAL A 101 -11.26 -1.41 4.31
CA VAL A 101 -12.26 -1.91 3.36
C VAL A 101 -13.25 -2.82 4.06
N ASN A 102 -14.45 -2.95 3.51
CA ASN A 102 -15.35 -4.05 3.82
C ASN A 102 -15.84 -4.67 2.51
N VAL A 103 -16.32 -5.91 2.59
CA VAL A 103 -16.75 -6.67 1.42
C VAL A 103 -18.17 -7.17 1.62
N HIS A 104 -19.01 -6.91 0.62
CA HIS A 104 -20.43 -7.21 0.58
C HIS A 104 -20.69 -8.24 -0.52
N LEU A 105 -21.07 -9.45 -0.14
CA LEU A 105 -21.51 -10.47 -1.08
C LEU A 105 -23.02 -10.38 -1.21
N VAL A 106 -23.49 -10.06 -2.41
CA VAL A 106 -24.92 -9.92 -2.68
C VAL A 106 -25.40 -11.15 -3.41
N ASN A 107 -26.32 -11.88 -2.81
CA ASN A 107 -26.89 -13.12 -3.31
C ASN A 107 -28.39 -12.92 -3.59
N ASN A 108 -29.02 -13.87 -4.27
CA ASN A 108 -30.47 -13.93 -4.35
C ASN A 108 -31.06 -14.46 -3.03
N THR A 109 -32.38 -14.36 -2.85
CA THR A 109 -33.07 -14.79 -1.62
C THR A 109 -32.89 -16.27 -1.32
N ASP A 110 -32.81 -17.12 -2.35
CA ASP A 110 -32.56 -18.56 -2.19
C ASP A 110 -31.07 -18.91 -1.97
N SER A 111 -30.17 -17.92 -1.93
CA SER A 111 -28.73 -18.08 -1.68
C SER A 111 -27.96 -18.94 -2.70
N THR A 112 -28.42 -19.05 -3.95
CA THR A 112 -27.83 -19.91 -5.00
C THR A 112 -26.98 -19.18 -6.03
N LYS A 113 -26.99 -17.85 -6.03
CA LYS A 113 -26.40 -17.01 -7.11
C LYS A 113 -25.10 -16.34 -6.72
N ASN A 114 -24.60 -16.57 -5.52
CA ASN A 114 -23.29 -16.12 -5.04
C ASN A 114 -22.75 -17.10 -3.99
N PHE A 115 -21.55 -16.86 -3.48
CA PHE A 115 -20.92 -17.69 -2.45
C PHE A 115 -21.81 -17.85 -1.21
N THR A 116 -21.74 -19.02 -0.59
CA THR A 116 -22.30 -19.27 0.75
C THR A 116 -21.54 -18.45 1.80
N GLN A 117 -22.07 -18.33 3.02
CA GLN A 117 -21.37 -17.60 4.07
C GLN A 117 -19.98 -18.16 4.37
N GLN A 118 -19.84 -19.48 4.46
CA GLN A 118 -18.55 -20.11 4.76
C GLN A 118 -17.55 -19.89 3.62
N THR A 119 -17.90 -20.28 2.39
CA THR A 119 -17.00 -20.16 1.23
C THR A 119 -16.72 -18.70 0.89
N GLY A 120 -17.70 -17.81 1.05
CA GLY A 120 -17.55 -16.38 0.81
C GLY A 120 -16.58 -15.70 1.76
N ARG A 121 -16.59 -16.04 3.06
CA ARG A 121 -15.62 -15.50 4.03
C ARG A 121 -14.20 -15.93 3.68
N GLU A 122 -14.03 -17.19 3.30
CA GLU A 122 -12.76 -17.72 2.84
C GLU A 122 -12.27 -17.04 1.54
N PHE A 123 -13.17 -16.90 0.57
CA PHE A 123 -12.88 -16.21 -0.69
C PHE A 123 -12.40 -14.77 -0.44
N VAL A 124 -13.13 -14.01 0.37
CA VAL A 124 -12.79 -12.62 0.67
C VAL A 124 -11.43 -12.50 1.37
N LYS A 125 -11.14 -13.37 2.33
CA LYS A 125 -9.83 -13.38 3.01
C LYS A 125 -8.68 -13.63 2.02
N ARG A 126 -8.86 -14.57 1.09
CA ARG A 126 -7.90 -14.84 0.01
C ARG A 126 -7.80 -13.67 -0.98
N LEU A 127 -8.92 -13.07 -1.35
CA LEU A 127 -8.98 -11.92 -2.26
C LEU A 127 -8.18 -10.73 -1.69
N ILE A 128 -8.42 -10.36 -0.44
CA ILE A 128 -7.70 -9.26 0.23
C ILE A 128 -6.22 -9.62 0.47
N PHE A 129 -5.92 -10.89 0.77
CA PHE A 129 -4.54 -11.37 0.82
C PHE A 129 -3.81 -11.15 -0.52
N TYR A 130 -4.43 -11.56 -1.63
CA TYR A 130 -3.82 -11.42 -2.95
C TYR A 130 -3.70 -9.98 -3.43
N VAL A 131 -4.66 -9.11 -3.11
CA VAL A 131 -4.55 -7.67 -3.36
C VAL A 131 -3.30 -7.11 -2.65
N ASN A 132 -3.14 -7.40 -1.36
CA ASN A 132 -1.98 -6.95 -0.59
C ASN A 132 -0.67 -7.57 -1.10
N TYR A 133 -0.69 -8.85 -1.48
CA TYR A 133 0.47 -9.52 -2.06
C TYR A 133 0.90 -8.85 -3.36
N ARG A 134 -0.03 -8.59 -4.28
CA ARG A 134 0.22 -7.88 -5.54
C ARG A 134 0.79 -6.49 -5.30
N TRP A 135 0.18 -5.72 -4.41
CA TRP A 135 0.63 -4.36 -4.07
C TRP A 135 1.89 -4.31 -3.19
N SER A 136 2.37 -5.45 -2.68
CA SER A 136 3.67 -5.53 -2.03
C SER A 136 4.85 -5.63 -3.02
N LYS A 137 4.59 -5.96 -4.29
CA LYS A 137 5.61 -6.42 -5.25
C LYS A 137 5.94 -5.48 -6.42
N ASN A 138 5.32 -4.29 -6.49
CA ASN A 138 5.36 -3.35 -7.62
C ASN A 138 6.46 -3.63 -8.65
N THR A 139 6.09 -3.98 -9.88
CA THR A 139 7.05 -4.39 -10.90
C THR A 139 7.48 -3.21 -11.78
N LYS A 140 8.56 -3.39 -12.54
CA LYS A 140 9.00 -2.41 -13.54
C LYS A 140 7.95 -2.31 -14.64
N MET A 141 7.53 -1.09 -14.95
CA MET A 141 6.61 -0.87 -16.06
C MET A 141 7.26 -1.24 -17.40
N ASN A 142 6.51 -1.80 -18.34
CA ASN A 142 7.03 -2.15 -19.67
C ASN A 142 7.25 -0.92 -20.55
N LEU A 143 6.38 0.09 -20.43
CA LEU A 143 6.37 1.29 -21.25
C LEU A 143 7.11 2.48 -20.58
N PRO A 144 7.69 3.42 -21.34
CA PRO A 144 7.82 3.42 -22.80
C PRO A 144 8.82 2.36 -23.29
N GLU A 145 8.62 1.90 -24.53
CA GLU A 145 9.53 0.97 -25.20
C GLU A 145 10.93 1.58 -25.41
N GLY A 146 11.93 0.73 -25.65
CA GLY A 146 13.25 1.19 -26.11
C GLY A 146 14.12 1.89 -25.07
N GLY A 147 13.78 1.82 -23.78
CA GLY A 147 14.65 2.34 -22.72
C GLY A 147 13.91 2.95 -21.54
N ASN A 148 12.89 2.27 -21.01
CA ASN A 148 12.12 2.75 -19.87
C ASN A 148 13.02 3.08 -18.66
N LYS A 149 13.11 4.35 -18.26
CA LYS A 149 13.86 4.83 -17.09
C LYS A 149 13.01 5.05 -15.84
N THR A 150 11.69 4.86 -15.91
CA THR A 150 10.76 5.07 -14.78
C THR A 150 11.15 4.17 -13.59
N PRO A 151 11.56 4.70 -12.43
CA PRO A 151 12.02 3.88 -11.32
C PRO A 151 10.89 3.07 -10.70
N VAL A 152 11.23 1.93 -10.12
CA VAL A 152 10.30 1.11 -9.33
C VAL A 152 10.36 1.60 -7.89
N LEU A 153 9.24 2.12 -7.38
CA LEU A 153 9.09 2.58 -6.01
C LEU A 153 8.13 1.67 -5.23
N PRO A 154 8.30 1.51 -3.91
CA PRO A 154 7.38 0.71 -3.10
C PRO A 154 6.00 1.38 -3.04
N ILE A 155 4.92 0.60 -3.15
CA ILE A 155 3.55 1.16 -3.15
C ILE A 155 3.18 1.75 -1.76
N LEU A 156 3.58 1.07 -0.68
CA LEU A 156 3.34 1.48 0.72
C LEU A 156 1.85 1.68 1.05
N ILE A 157 0.97 0.90 0.42
CA ILE A 157 -0.47 0.88 0.67
C ILE A 157 -0.87 -0.57 0.92
N GLN A 158 -1.62 -0.79 1.98
CA GLN A 158 -2.19 -2.07 2.36
C GLN A 158 -3.68 -1.91 2.64
N PHE A 159 -4.43 -2.99 2.49
CA PHE A 159 -5.86 -3.05 2.73
C PHE A 159 -6.15 -3.99 3.89
N GLU A 160 -7.06 -3.57 4.77
CA GLU A 160 -7.55 -4.40 5.87
C GLU A 160 -9.07 -4.44 5.86
N LEU A 161 -9.60 -5.59 6.27
CA LEU A 161 -11.03 -5.70 6.51
C LEU A 161 -11.40 -4.97 7.81
N ALA A 162 -12.39 -4.10 7.74
CA ALA A 162 -12.89 -3.31 8.85
C ALA A 162 -14.43 -3.36 8.89
N GLY A 163 -14.99 -3.95 9.94
CA GLY A 163 -16.43 -3.98 10.17
C GLY A 163 -16.98 -2.79 10.94
N GLN A 164 -18.22 -2.91 11.38
CA GLN A 164 -18.91 -1.89 12.16
C GLN A 164 -18.29 -1.74 13.56
N THR A 165 -17.82 -0.54 13.89
CA THR A 165 -17.11 -0.28 15.17
C THR A 165 -18.05 -0.05 16.35
N ASN A 166 -19.34 0.17 16.08
CA ASN A 166 -20.30 0.68 17.06
C ASN A 166 -21.31 -0.37 17.56
N GLN A 167 -21.14 -1.65 17.20
CA GLN A 167 -21.93 -2.74 17.75
C GLN A 167 -21.05 -3.67 18.58
N ALA A 168 -21.62 -4.27 19.63
CA ALA A 168 -20.96 -5.21 20.55
C ALA A 168 -20.46 -6.52 19.87
N LYS A 169 -20.35 -6.54 18.54
CA LYS A 169 -19.72 -7.57 17.73
C LYS A 169 -18.64 -6.89 16.89
N ASN A 170 -17.39 -7.25 17.13
CA ASN A 170 -16.28 -6.95 16.23
C ASN A 170 -16.53 -7.71 14.92
N GLU A 171 -17.24 -7.10 13.99
CA GLU A 171 -17.54 -7.70 12.70
C GLU A 171 -16.27 -7.72 11.84
N GLU A 172 -16.00 -8.85 11.18
CA GLU A 172 -14.80 -9.05 10.38
C GLU A 172 -14.77 -8.25 9.06
N GLY A 173 -15.69 -7.31 8.85
CA GLY A 173 -15.79 -6.52 7.62
C GLY A 173 -16.31 -7.31 6.40
N ILE A 174 -17.01 -8.42 6.62
CA ILE A 174 -17.58 -9.28 5.57
C ILE A 174 -19.08 -9.42 5.79
N TYR A 175 -19.85 -8.92 4.82
CA TYR A 175 -21.30 -8.80 4.85
C TYR A 175 -21.96 -9.65 3.77
N PHE A 176 -23.09 -10.26 4.08
CA PHE A 176 -23.89 -11.07 3.17
C PHE A 176 -25.28 -10.49 3.06
N HIS A 177 -25.75 -10.32 1.82
CA HIS A 177 -27.05 -9.72 1.51
C HIS A 177 -27.86 -10.66 0.62
N ALA A 178 -29.17 -10.66 0.81
CA ALA A 178 -30.13 -11.36 -0.04
C ALA A 178 -31.02 -10.32 -0.73
N ASN A 179 -30.94 -10.23 -2.06
CA ASN A 179 -31.72 -9.27 -2.84
C ASN A 179 -31.85 -9.70 -4.30
N ASP A 180 -33.05 -10.06 -4.74
CA ASP A 180 -33.32 -10.62 -6.07
C ASP A 180 -33.12 -9.63 -7.24
N SER A 181 -33.04 -8.33 -6.96
CA SER A 181 -32.88 -7.27 -7.96
C SER A 181 -31.47 -6.70 -8.03
N LEU A 182 -30.66 -6.88 -6.98
CA LEU A 182 -29.34 -6.24 -6.85
C LEU A 182 -28.15 -7.21 -6.80
N TYR A 183 -28.37 -8.52 -6.75
CA TYR A 183 -27.27 -9.50 -6.77
C TYR A 183 -26.56 -9.61 -8.11
N TRP A 184 -27.10 -8.97 -9.15
CA TRP A 184 -26.60 -9.09 -10.51
C TRP A 184 -26.48 -7.74 -11.23
N PHE A 185 -25.75 -7.74 -12.34
CA PHE A 185 -25.75 -6.65 -13.31
C PHE A 185 -26.01 -7.15 -14.75
N ASN A 186 -26.44 -6.22 -15.61
CA ASN A 186 -26.62 -6.43 -17.04
C ASN A 186 -25.73 -5.45 -17.80
N LYS A 187 -24.92 -5.97 -18.73
CA LYS A 187 -24.06 -5.14 -19.59
C LYS A 187 -24.86 -4.19 -20.49
N LYS A 188 -26.04 -4.62 -20.97
CA LYS A 188 -26.88 -3.79 -21.86
C LYS A 188 -27.42 -2.56 -21.14
N ASP A 189 -27.91 -2.75 -19.93
CA ASP A 189 -28.56 -1.69 -19.14
C ASP A 189 -27.56 -0.92 -18.28
N LYS A 190 -26.27 -1.29 -18.34
CA LYS A 190 -25.17 -0.67 -17.58
C LYS A 190 -25.47 -0.59 -16.08
N SER A 191 -26.17 -1.57 -15.51
CA SER A 191 -26.58 -1.55 -14.10
C SER A 191 -25.40 -1.65 -13.12
N LEU A 192 -24.22 -2.08 -13.61
CA LEU A 192 -22.97 -2.02 -12.85
C LEU A 192 -22.67 -0.61 -12.33
N TYR A 193 -23.00 0.42 -13.11
CA TYR A 193 -22.74 1.84 -12.81
C TYR A 193 -23.77 2.47 -11.85
N ASN A 194 -24.81 1.74 -11.45
CA ASN A 194 -25.82 2.28 -10.54
C ASN A 194 -25.29 2.33 -9.09
N LYS A 195 -25.52 3.41 -8.32
CA LYS A 195 -25.09 3.52 -6.93
C LYS A 195 -26.00 2.84 -5.89
N THR A 196 -27.16 2.30 -6.29
CA THR A 196 -28.16 1.72 -5.37
C THR A 196 -27.57 0.70 -4.39
N LEU A 197 -26.68 -0.19 -4.81
CA LEU A 197 -26.03 -1.16 -3.92
C LEU A 197 -25.30 -0.50 -2.74
N PHE A 198 -24.52 0.55 -3.02
CA PHE A 198 -23.81 1.29 -1.99
C PHE A 198 -24.77 2.09 -1.10
N GLU A 199 -25.82 2.66 -1.68
CA GLU A 199 -26.85 3.39 -0.95
C GLU A 199 -27.63 2.48 0.01
N THR A 200 -28.02 1.29 -0.45
CA THR A 200 -28.79 0.32 0.33
C THR A 200 -27.94 -0.40 1.37
N TYR A 201 -26.77 -0.90 1.00
CA TYR A 201 -26.03 -1.87 1.82
C TYR A 201 -24.69 -1.38 2.36
N GLY A 202 -24.21 -0.20 1.95
CA GLY A 202 -22.91 0.28 2.39
C GLY A 202 -22.84 0.48 3.91
N VAL A 203 -21.76 0.02 4.53
CA VAL A 203 -21.48 0.14 5.96
C VAL A 203 -20.30 1.10 6.17
N ASN A 204 -20.35 1.92 7.23
CA ASN A 204 -19.32 2.91 7.57
C ASN A 204 -18.89 3.80 6.38
N LYS A 205 -19.86 4.31 5.62
CA LYS A 205 -19.69 5.01 4.33
C LYS A 205 -18.76 6.24 4.39
N ASP A 206 -18.56 6.78 5.59
CA ASP A 206 -17.72 7.94 5.89
C ASP A 206 -16.26 7.59 6.21
N SER A 207 -15.94 6.30 6.42
CA SER A 207 -14.66 5.89 7.00
C SER A 207 -14.10 4.56 6.46
N VAL A 208 -14.89 3.80 5.70
CA VAL A 208 -14.51 2.51 5.09
C VAL A 208 -14.89 2.49 3.60
N LEU A 209 -13.99 2.03 2.74
CA LEU A 209 -14.26 1.83 1.32
C LEU A 209 -15.01 0.51 1.12
N ASN A 210 -16.16 0.55 0.47
CA ASN A 210 -17.05 -0.62 0.36
C ASN A 210 -16.84 -1.39 -0.94
N ILE A 211 -16.64 -2.71 -0.87
CA ILE A 211 -16.46 -3.56 -2.06
C ILE A 211 -17.66 -4.48 -2.21
N PHE A 212 -18.33 -4.46 -3.36
CA PHE A 212 -19.49 -5.32 -3.64
C PHE A 212 -19.11 -6.42 -4.63
N LEU A 213 -19.40 -7.67 -4.27
CA LEU A 213 -19.30 -8.82 -5.15
C LEU A 213 -20.70 -9.20 -5.63
N ILE A 214 -20.93 -9.06 -6.93
CA ILE A 214 -22.18 -9.36 -7.61
C ILE A 214 -21.93 -10.29 -8.80
N GLU A 215 -22.97 -10.73 -9.50
CA GLU A 215 -22.84 -11.64 -10.64
C GLU A 215 -23.46 -11.10 -11.92
N HIS A 216 -23.24 -11.79 -13.02
CA HIS A 216 -23.98 -11.52 -14.27
C HIS A 216 -25.44 -11.93 -14.11
N HIS A 217 -26.36 -11.23 -14.80
CA HIS A 217 -27.76 -11.63 -14.83
C HIS A 217 -27.90 -13.11 -15.27
N PRO A 218 -28.70 -13.94 -14.58
CA PRO A 218 -28.80 -15.38 -14.89
C PRO A 218 -29.16 -15.67 -16.34
N ASP A 219 -30.08 -14.90 -16.92
CA ASP A 219 -30.48 -15.12 -18.33
C ASP A 219 -29.40 -14.68 -19.31
N SER A 220 -28.49 -13.76 -18.91
CA SER A 220 -27.31 -13.47 -19.70
C SER A 220 -26.39 -14.69 -19.71
N ILE A 221 -26.09 -15.28 -18.55
CA ILE A 221 -25.26 -16.48 -18.44
C ILE A 221 -25.83 -17.69 -19.23
N LYS A 222 -27.16 -17.86 -19.27
CA LYS A 222 -27.80 -18.93 -20.06
C LYS A 222 -27.70 -18.71 -21.58
N SER A 223 -27.50 -17.47 -22.03
CA SER A 223 -27.44 -17.16 -23.45
C SER A 223 -26.15 -17.65 -24.08
N ARG A 224 -26.26 -18.39 -25.21
CA ARG A 224 -25.11 -18.92 -25.96
C ARG A 224 -24.22 -17.82 -26.56
N THR A 225 -24.75 -16.63 -26.78
CA THR A 225 -24.01 -15.51 -27.37
C THR A 225 -23.37 -14.60 -26.31
N TYR A 226 -23.69 -14.81 -25.04
CA TYR A 226 -23.15 -14.00 -23.96
C TYR A 226 -21.77 -14.50 -23.55
N LYS A 227 -20.82 -13.58 -23.45
CA LYS A 227 -19.50 -13.84 -22.89
C LYS A 227 -19.41 -13.20 -21.51
N ALA A 228 -19.53 -14.04 -20.49
CA ALA A 228 -19.23 -13.65 -19.12
C ALA A 228 -17.75 -13.25 -19.04
N SER A 229 -17.48 -12.09 -18.45
CA SER A 229 -16.13 -11.58 -18.19
C SER A 229 -16.03 -11.11 -16.76
N ASN A 230 -14.81 -10.90 -16.29
CA ASN A 230 -14.58 -10.16 -15.06
C ASN A 230 -14.82 -8.69 -15.37
N ASP A 231 -15.83 -8.09 -14.73
CA ASP A 231 -16.21 -6.70 -14.91
C ASP A 231 -16.12 -5.98 -13.57
N GLY A 232 -15.66 -4.73 -13.59
CA GLY A 232 -15.39 -3.94 -12.39
C GLY A 232 -15.75 -2.47 -12.57
N ILE A 233 -15.98 -1.80 -11.45
CA ILE A 233 -16.02 -0.33 -11.39
C ILE A 233 -15.57 0.17 -10.02
N GLY A 234 -14.62 1.11 -10.02
CA GLY A 234 -14.15 1.84 -8.86
C GLY A 234 -14.69 3.26 -8.80
N TYR A 235 -15.52 3.54 -7.79
CA TYR A 235 -15.84 4.90 -7.35
C TYR A 235 -14.94 5.30 -6.18
N THR A 236 -14.88 6.59 -5.85
CA THR A 236 -14.12 7.07 -4.67
C THR A 236 -14.46 6.34 -3.37
N ASN A 237 -15.72 5.95 -3.18
CA ASN A 237 -16.23 5.39 -1.92
C ASN A 237 -16.57 3.90 -1.96
N HIS A 238 -16.67 3.32 -3.16
CA HIS A 238 -16.98 1.90 -3.31
C HIS A 238 -16.46 1.32 -4.61
N VAL A 239 -16.25 0.02 -4.61
CA VAL A 239 -15.92 -0.79 -5.78
C VAL A 239 -17.03 -1.81 -5.98
N LYS A 240 -17.32 -2.16 -7.23
CA LYS A 240 -18.06 -3.39 -7.55
C LYS A 240 -17.23 -4.28 -8.43
N LEU A 241 -17.29 -5.57 -8.17
CA LEU A 241 -16.72 -6.62 -9.01
C LEU A 241 -17.81 -7.62 -9.33
N ALA A 242 -17.75 -8.15 -10.55
CA ALA A 242 -18.62 -9.21 -10.98
C ALA A 242 -17.86 -10.45 -11.46
N ASN A 243 -18.59 -11.57 -11.58
CA ASN A 243 -18.14 -12.85 -12.15
C ASN A 243 -17.27 -13.73 -11.24
N SER A 244 -17.02 -13.33 -9.99
CA SER A 244 -16.16 -14.10 -9.09
C SER A 244 -16.75 -15.48 -8.76
N TYR A 245 -18.04 -15.54 -8.44
CA TYR A 245 -18.71 -16.81 -8.14
C TYR A 245 -18.88 -17.67 -9.39
N HIS A 246 -19.25 -17.07 -10.53
CA HIS A 246 -19.35 -17.82 -11.79
C HIS A 246 -18.00 -18.42 -12.21
N ALA A 247 -16.92 -17.67 -12.11
CA ALA A 247 -15.56 -18.15 -12.38
C ALA A 247 -15.16 -19.30 -11.43
N TYR A 248 -15.48 -19.17 -10.14
CA TYR A 248 -15.27 -20.22 -9.16
C TYR A 248 -16.02 -21.52 -9.52
N LEU A 249 -17.31 -21.43 -9.88
CA LEU A 249 -18.09 -22.59 -10.30
C LEU A 249 -17.51 -23.25 -11.56
N LYS A 250 -17.01 -22.46 -12.51
CA LYS A 250 -16.37 -22.99 -13.72
C LYS A 250 -15.12 -23.82 -13.39
N LEU A 251 -14.28 -23.33 -12.48
CA LEU A 251 -13.09 -24.06 -12.04
C LEU A 251 -13.45 -25.30 -11.21
N LEU A 252 -14.45 -25.22 -10.33
CA LEU A 252 -14.96 -26.39 -9.61
C LEU A 252 -15.47 -27.48 -10.57
N ASN A 253 -16.24 -27.11 -11.59
CA ASN A 253 -16.75 -28.05 -12.58
C ASN A 253 -15.62 -28.66 -13.44
N ALA A 254 -14.49 -27.97 -13.56
CA ALA A 254 -13.28 -28.49 -14.18
C ALA A 254 -12.43 -29.34 -13.21
N ASN A 255 -12.91 -29.61 -11.99
CA ASN A 255 -12.22 -30.34 -10.93
C ASN A 255 -10.88 -29.70 -10.51
N ASP A 256 -10.77 -28.37 -10.59
CA ASP A 256 -9.59 -27.65 -10.09
C ASP A 256 -9.57 -27.70 -8.54
N PRO A 257 -8.58 -28.38 -7.91
CA PRO A 257 -8.49 -28.45 -6.45
C PRO A 257 -8.21 -27.10 -5.79
N ASN A 258 -7.76 -26.11 -6.57
CA ASN A 258 -7.44 -24.76 -6.12
C ASN A 258 -8.44 -23.73 -6.67
N ALA A 259 -9.64 -24.14 -7.09
CA ALA A 259 -10.65 -23.25 -7.71
C ALA A 259 -10.87 -21.95 -6.92
N LEU A 260 -11.00 -22.04 -5.60
CA LEU A 260 -11.24 -20.88 -4.73
C LEU A 260 -10.02 -19.93 -4.67
N GLU A 261 -8.82 -20.50 -4.61
CA GLU A 261 -7.55 -19.76 -4.57
C GLU A 261 -7.30 -19.07 -5.91
N ASN A 262 -7.41 -19.81 -7.02
CA ASN A 262 -7.20 -19.31 -8.37
C ASN A 262 -8.19 -18.20 -8.72
N THR A 263 -9.46 -18.37 -8.35
CA THR A 263 -10.48 -17.32 -8.54
C THR A 263 -10.13 -16.06 -7.75
N ALA A 264 -9.71 -16.19 -6.49
CA ALA A 264 -9.34 -15.03 -5.67
C ALA A 264 -8.09 -14.33 -6.22
N ALA A 265 -7.10 -15.09 -6.68
CA ALA A 265 -5.89 -14.57 -7.31
C ALA A 265 -6.18 -13.83 -8.61
N GLU A 266 -7.10 -14.33 -9.44
CA GLU A 266 -7.53 -13.67 -10.68
C GLU A 266 -8.33 -12.40 -10.39
N ALA A 267 -9.36 -12.50 -9.55
CA ALA A 267 -10.22 -11.37 -9.16
C ALA A 267 -9.43 -10.24 -8.48
N SER A 268 -8.34 -10.57 -7.76
CA SER A 268 -7.49 -9.55 -7.12
C SER A 268 -6.81 -8.63 -8.12
N SER A 269 -6.48 -9.09 -9.34
CA SER A 269 -5.87 -8.25 -10.38
C SER A 269 -6.83 -7.14 -10.82
N LEU A 270 -8.10 -7.49 -11.05
CA LEU A 270 -9.15 -6.52 -11.37
C LEU A 270 -9.47 -5.64 -10.15
N LEU A 271 -9.54 -6.21 -8.94
CA LEU A 271 -9.76 -5.42 -7.73
C LEU A 271 -8.67 -4.35 -7.53
N CYS A 272 -7.41 -4.68 -7.77
CA CYS A 272 -6.32 -3.72 -7.73
C CYS A 272 -6.53 -2.55 -8.70
N HIS A 273 -7.01 -2.81 -9.92
CA HIS A 273 -7.37 -1.77 -10.89
C HIS A 273 -8.47 -0.85 -10.35
N GLU A 274 -9.57 -1.42 -9.86
CA GLU A 274 -10.70 -0.63 -9.36
C GLU A 274 -10.36 0.14 -8.07
N LEU A 275 -9.53 -0.44 -7.20
CA LEU A 275 -8.99 0.27 -6.04
C LEU A 275 -8.07 1.41 -6.48
N GLY A 276 -7.33 1.26 -7.58
CA GLY A 276 -6.59 2.36 -8.20
C GLY A 276 -7.50 3.56 -8.52
N HIS A 277 -8.66 3.32 -9.14
CA HIS A 277 -9.67 4.36 -9.37
C HIS A 277 -10.20 4.99 -8.08
N SER A 278 -10.57 4.17 -7.10
CA SER A 278 -11.03 4.67 -5.80
C SER A 278 -9.99 5.57 -5.11
N LEU A 279 -8.71 5.28 -5.32
CA LEU A 279 -7.58 6.02 -4.75
C LEU A 279 -7.10 7.19 -5.63
N GLY A 280 -7.79 7.47 -6.74
CA GLY A 280 -7.65 8.68 -7.55
C GLY A 280 -6.87 8.51 -8.85
N LEU A 281 -6.64 7.28 -9.31
CA LEU A 281 -5.99 7.01 -10.58
C LEU A 281 -6.98 6.90 -11.74
N TRP A 282 -6.47 7.12 -12.95
CA TRP A 282 -7.25 7.16 -14.19
C TRP A 282 -6.64 6.18 -15.19
N HIS A 283 -7.40 5.82 -16.21
CA HIS A 283 -6.92 4.95 -17.29
C HIS A 283 -5.77 5.60 -18.06
N THR A 284 -4.72 4.81 -18.32
CA THR A 284 -3.44 5.31 -18.86
C THR A 284 -3.36 5.39 -20.39
N TRP A 285 -4.33 4.86 -21.11
CA TRP A 285 -4.21 4.66 -22.57
C TRP A 285 -4.95 5.70 -23.43
N ASN A 286 -6.08 6.27 -22.96
CA ASN A 286 -6.99 7.04 -23.83
C ASN A 286 -6.92 8.55 -23.64
N THR A 287 -6.40 9.01 -22.51
CA THR A 287 -6.43 10.43 -22.12
C THR A 287 -5.18 10.76 -21.32
N ASN A 288 -4.89 12.06 -21.15
CA ASN A 288 -3.93 12.48 -20.13
C ASN A 288 -4.48 12.05 -18.75
N ASP A 289 -3.86 11.03 -18.15
CA ASP A 289 -4.24 10.49 -16.85
C ASP A 289 -3.70 11.34 -15.68
N GLY A 290 -3.00 12.43 -16.01
CA GLY A 290 -2.37 13.35 -15.07
C GLY A 290 -0.96 12.94 -14.67
N CYS A 291 -0.36 11.97 -15.37
CA CYS A 291 0.99 11.48 -15.11
C CYS A 291 1.86 11.46 -16.36
N ASP A 292 2.95 12.23 -16.35
CA ASP A 292 3.88 12.32 -17.48
C ASP A 292 4.71 11.03 -17.67
N ASP A 293 4.77 10.17 -16.64
CA ASP A 293 5.53 8.91 -16.66
C ASP A 293 4.69 7.71 -17.13
N THR A 294 3.43 7.93 -17.55
CA THR A 294 2.52 6.94 -18.14
C THR A 294 2.22 7.32 -19.60
N PRO A 295 3.05 6.89 -20.56
CA PRO A 295 2.90 7.30 -21.94
C PRO A 295 1.62 6.73 -22.56
N GLN A 296 1.02 7.51 -23.46
CA GLN A 296 -0.08 7.05 -24.30
C GLN A 296 0.37 5.89 -25.20
N HIS A 297 -0.50 4.90 -25.38
CA HIS A 297 -0.19 3.66 -26.09
C HIS A 297 -1.47 3.01 -26.65
N THR A 298 -1.30 1.98 -27.49
CA THR A 298 -2.36 1.33 -28.29
C THR A 298 -3.24 0.36 -27.51
N GLN A 299 -3.10 0.28 -26.17
CA GLN A 299 -3.88 -0.58 -25.28
C GLN A 299 -3.82 -2.08 -25.65
N CYS A 300 -2.62 -2.64 -25.64
CA CYS A 300 -2.40 -4.04 -25.97
C CYS A 300 -2.67 -4.96 -24.77
N TRP A 301 -3.63 -5.88 -24.92
CA TRP A 301 -3.98 -6.85 -23.87
C TRP A 301 -2.79 -7.75 -23.48
N ASN A 302 -2.06 -8.24 -24.48
CA ASN A 302 -0.85 -9.06 -24.34
C ASN A 302 -0.05 -9.02 -25.67
N TRP A 303 1.06 -9.76 -25.71
CA TRP A 303 1.92 -9.88 -26.89
C TRP A 303 1.24 -10.57 -28.08
N ASP A 304 0.26 -11.46 -27.84
CA ASP A 304 -0.45 -12.14 -28.93
C ASP A 304 -1.38 -11.18 -29.69
N VAL A 305 -1.93 -10.18 -29.00
CA VAL A 305 -2.81 -9.17 -29.59
C VAL A 305 -2.01 -8.07 -30.29
N CYS A 306 -0.83 -7.72 -29.76
CA CYS A 306 0.08 -6.74 -30.34
C CYS A 306 1.50 -7.30 -30.41
N PRO A 307 1.87 -8.01 -31.49
CA PRO A 307 3.21 -8.58 -31.61
C PRO A 307 4.31 -7.52 -31.74
N ASP A 308 3.97 -6.37 -32.32
CA ASP A 308 4.93 -5.29 -32.65
C ASP A 308 5.06 -4.21 -31.56
N HIS A 309 4.28 -4.33 -30.47
CA HIS A 309 4.26 -3.35 -29.38
C HIS A 309 4.29 -4.04 -28.02
N ALA A 310 5.02 -3.47 -27.07
CA ALA A 310 5.04 -3.98 -25.71
C ALA A 310 3.67 -3.76 -25.04
N PRO A 311 3.01 -4.82 -24.54
CA PRO A 311 1.82 -4.65 -23.74
C PRO A 311 2.17 -3.91 -22.46
N SER A 312 1.33 -2.96 -22.09
CA SER A 312 1.40 -2.35 -20.76
C SER A 312 1.29 -3.44 -19.70
N ASN A 313 1.93 -3.20 -18.56
CA ASN A 313 1.69 -3.93 -17.33
C ASN A 313 1.22 -2.99 -16.21
N ASN A 314 0.81 -1.77 -16.55
CA ASN A 314 0.29 -0.82 -15.57
C ASN A 314 -1.04 -1.34 -14.98
N TYR A 315 -1.26 -1.17 -13.67
CA TYR A 315 -2.54 -1.56 -13.05
C TYR A 315 -3.73 -0.83 -13.68
N MET A 316 -3.54 0.40 -14.16
CA MET A 316 -4.58 1.25 -14.72
C MET A 316 -4.74 1.07 -16.24
N ASP A 317 -4.41 -0.10 -16.74
CA ASP A 317 -4.64 -0.50 -18.13
C ASP A 317 -5.48 -1.79 -18.23
N TYR A 318 -6.12 -2.00 -19.39
CA TYR A 318 -6.79 -3.26 -19.73
C TYR A 318 -5.80 -4.24 -20.36
N THR A 319 -4.89 -4.72 -19.53
CA THR A 319 -3.85 -5.72 -19.87
C THR A 319 -4.02 -6.98 -19.04
N ALA A 320 -3.52 -8.12 -19.52
CA ALA A 320 -3.50 -9.36 -18.76
C ALA A 320 -2.62 -9.27 -17.50
N LEU A 321 -1.57 -8.44 -17.51
CA LEU A 321 -0.54 -8.41 -16.47
C LEU A 321 -0.99 -7.64 -15.22
N ARG A 322 -1.22 -6.32 -15.33
CA ARG A 322 -1.57 -5.39 -14.23
C ARG A 322 -0.70 -5.61 -12.98
N GLU A 323 0.55 -5.16 -13.04
CA GLU A 323 1.57 -5.40 -11.99
C GLU A 323 2.40 -4.15 -11.61
N ALA A 324 2.27 -3.04 -12.33
CA ALA A 324 3.08 -1.84 -12.15
C ALA A 324 2.25 -0.58 -11.82
N LEU A 325 2.73 0.23 -10.88
CA LEU A 325 2.35 1.62 -10.65
C LEU A 325 3.59 2.51 -10.77
N THR A 326 3.45 3.65 -11.44
CA THR A 326 4.54 4.60 -11.65
C THR A 326 4.77 5.54 -10.46
N PRO A 327 5.94 6.20 -10.34
CA PRO A 327 6.18 7.23 -9.34
C PRO A 327 5.10 8.32 -9.29
N CYS A 328 4.62 8.81 -10.43
CA CYS A 328 3.55 9.80 -10.44
C CYS A 328 2.24 9.24 -9.88
N GLN A 329 1.83 8.04 -10.31
CA GLN A 329 0.62 7.40 -9.80
C GLN A 329 0.69 7.19 -8.28
N LEU A 330 1.82 6.70 -7.79
CA LEU A 330 2.07 6.56 -6.35
C LEU A 330 2.03 7.90 -5.62
N GLY A 331 2.66 8.92 -6.19
CA GLY A 331 2.63 10.27 -5.67
C GLY A 331 1.20 10.80 -5.53
N ARG A 332 0.37 10.59 -6.55
CA ARG A 332 -1.03 11.01 -6.52
C ARG A 332 -1.83 10.33 -5.41
N MET A 333 -1.68 9.02 -5.26
CA MET A 333 -2.34 8.26 -4.18
C MET A 333 -1.87 8.76 -2.80
N HIS A 334 -0.57 8.95 -2.59
CA HIS A 334 -0.03 9.45 -1.31
C HIS A 334 -0.39 10.91 -1.03
N ALA A 335 -0.53 11.74 -2.06
CA ALA A 335 -1.05 13.10 -1.93
C ALA A 335 -2.50 13.10 -1.44
N ASN A 336 -3.34 12.22 -2.00
CA ASN A 336 -4.71 12.03 -1.54
C ASN A 336 -4.76 11.58 -0.08
N PHE A 337 -3.87 10.70 0.37
CA PHE A 337 -3.84 10.25 1.77
C PHE A 337 -3.31 11.28 2.77
N THR A 338 -2.49 12.23 2.33
CA THR A 338 -1.92 13.27 3.20
C THR A 338 -2.78 14.52 3.27
N ASN A 339 -3.54 14.82 2.21
CA ASN A 339 -4.39 16.00 2.13
C ASN A 339 -5.64 15.85 3.03
N PRO A 340 -5.83 16.70 4.07
CA PRO A 340 -7.00 16.65 4.95
C PRO A 340 -8.35 16.83 4.25
N ASN A 341 -8.34 17.46 3.06
CA ASN A 341 -9.56 17.72 2.30
C ASN A 341 -9.85 16.64 1.25
N SER A 342 -8.95 15.67 1.07
CA SER A 342 -9.16 14.58 0.13
C SER A 342 -10.17 13.57 0.70
N PRO A 343 -11.18 13.15 -0.09
CA PRO A 343 -12.13 12.13 0.35
C PRO A 343 -11.48 10.77 0.58
N GLN A 344 -10.33 10.46 -0.03
CA GLN A 344 -9.63 9.19 0.16
C GLN A 344 -9.02 9.07 1.55
N ARG A 345 -8.58 10.19 2.15
CA ARG A 345 -7.91 10.17 3.45
C ARG A 345 -8.73 9.53 4.55
N LYS A 346 -10.05 9.72 4.54
CA LYS A 346 -10.96 9.17 5.56
C LYS A 346 -11.00 7.64 5.60
N TYR A 347 -10.61 6.97 4.51
CA TYR A 347 -10.56 5.50 4.45
C TYR A 347 -9.31 4.93 5.11
N THR A 348 -8.26 5.73 5.29
CA THR A 348 -7.03 5.27 5.95
C THR A 348 -7.17 5.25 7.47
N GLN A 349 -6.54 4.28 8.12
CA GLN A 349 -6.34 4.36 9.56
C GLN A 349 -5.54 5.62 9.90
N PRO A 350 -5.93 6.38 10.95
CA PRO A 350 -5.27 7.60 11.36
C PRO A 350 -3.96 7.33 12.11
N ASN A 351 -3.08 6.51 11.54
CA ASN A 351 -1.78 6.18 12.12
C ASN A 351 -0.88 7.41 12.30
N TRP A 352 -1.16 8.51 11.60
CA TRP A 352 -0.54 9.82 11.83
C TRP A 352 -0.89 10.44 13.20
N CYS A 353 -1.82 9.86 13.96
CA CYS A 353 -2.12 10.24 15.34
C CYS A 353 -1.37 9.42 16.37
N ASN A 354 -0.76 8.32 15.96
CA ASN A 354 0.03 7.47 16.83
C ASN A 354 1.48 7.90 16.72
N GLN A 355 1.96 8.69 17.69
CA GLN A 355 3.39 9.01 17.77
C GLN A 355 4.16 7.71 18.00
N ASN A 356 5.21 7.48 17.21
CA ASN A 356 6.23 6.50 17.57
C ASN A 356 7.37 7.21 18.34
N PRO A 357 7.38 7.18 19.70
CA PRO A 357 8.36 7.91 20.48
C PRO A 357 9.79 7.38 20.30
N ASN A 358 9.95 6.16 19.82
CA ASN A 358 11.25 5.52 19.60
C ASN A 358 11.86 5.85 18.23
N GLU A 359 11.11 6.52 17.35
CA GLU A 359 11.56 6.84 16.01
C GLU A 359 11.61 8.35 15.79
N THR A 360 12.73 8.98 16.15
CA THR A 360 12.95 10.40 15.84
C THR A 360 13.53 10.57 14.43
N VAL A 361 13.05 11.55 13.66
CA VAL A 361 13.74 11.99 12.44
C VAL A 361 14.81 12.99 12.79
N THR A 362 16.05 12.72 12.42
CA THR A 362 17.16 13.66 12.59
C THR A 362 17.62 14.20 11.25
N ILE A 363 17.65 15.52 11.12
CA ILE A 363 18.29 16.21 9.99
C ILE A 363 19.72 16.52 10.41
N TYR A 364 20.64 15.71 9.90
CA TYR A 364 22.05 15.70 10.30
C TYR A 364 22.84 16.88 9.72
N ALA A 365 24.07 17.05 10.22
CA ALA A 365 24.99 18.08 9.74
C ALA A 365 25.23 17.95 8.22
N GLY A 366 25.13 19.08 7.50
CA GLY A 366 25.31 19.11 6.05
C GLY A 366 24.06 18.71 5.26
N ASP A 367 23.02 18.17 5.92
CA ASP A 367 21.75 17.87 5.27
C ASP A 367 20.82 19.10 5.27
N THR A 368 20.17 19.30 4.14
CA THR A 368 19.07 20.26 3.97
C THR A 368 17.84 19.53 3.47
N LEU A 369 16.84 19.41 4.34
CA LEU A 369 15.53 18.90 3.97
C LEU A 369 14.60 20.05 3.63
N ARG A 370 14.12 20.09 2.38
CA ARG A 370 13.08 21.02 1.94
C ARG A 370 11.78 20.27 1.73
N LEU A 371 10.73 20.74 2.39
CA LEU A 371 9.36 20.24 2.23
C LEU A 371 8.50 21.33 1.61
N ASN A 372 7.74 20.95 0.59
CA ASN A 372 6.75 21.78 -0.11
C ASN A 372 5.54 20.92 -0.48
N ARG A 373 4.90 20.33 0.53
CA ARG A 373 3.77 19.39 0.38
C ARG A 373 3.02 19.22 1.71
N PHE A 374 1.88 18.51 1.69
CA PHE A 374 1.34 17.89 2.90
C PHE A 374 2.26 16.75 3.36
N VAL A 375 2.55 16.69 4.65
CA VAL A 375 3.36 15.61 5.25
C VAL A 375 2.73 15.20 6.57
N ASP A 376 2.42 13.92 6.70
CA ASP A 376 2.18 13.31 8.01
C ASP A 376 3.52 12.90 8.61
N MET A 377 3.89 13.51 9.73
CA MET A 377 5.13 13.22 10.44
C MET A 377 4.81 12.55 11.78
N PRO A 378 4.60 11.22 11.85
CA PRO A 378 4.15 10.52 13.07
C PRO A 378 5.25 10.39 14.15
N ARG A 379 6.09 11.42 14.32
CA ARG A 379 7.33 11.38 15.08
C ARG A 379 7.87 12.77 15.39
N ASP A 380 8.83 12.81 16.32
CA ASP A 380 9.63 14.01 16.59
C ASP A 380 10.58 14.30 15.43
N ILE A 381 10.85 15.59 15.20
CA ILE A 381 11.89 16.06 14.30
C ILE A 381 13.00 16.71 15.13
N VAL A 382 14.25 16.30 14.91
CA VAL A 382 15.44 16.91 15.48
C VAL A 382 16.27 17.51 14.36
N ILE A 383 16.53 18.81 14.44
CA ILE A 383 17.44 19.51 13.53
C ILE A 383 18.78 19.63 14.25
N ALA A 384 19.74 18.80 13.84
CA ALA A 384 21.05 18.75 14.47
C ALA A 384 21.89 19.99 14.12
N LYS A 385 23.04 20.13 14.79
CA LYS A 385 24.04 21.16 14.47
C LYS A 385 24.40 21.12 12.99
N ASN A 386 24.34 22.27 12.31
CA ASN A 386 24.57 22.43 10.87
C ASN A 386 23.58 21.65 9.97
N GLY A 387 22.49 21.09 10.51
CA GLY A 387 21.36 20.60 9.73
C GLY A 387 20.34 21.70 9.45
N CYS A 388 19.58 21.57 8.36
CA CYS A 388 18.61 22.56 7.93
C CYS A 388 17.26 21.94 7.53
N LEU A 389 16.17 22.37 8.17
CA LEU A 389 14.80 22.08 7.73
C LEU A 389 14.18 23.34 7.12
N ILE A 390 13.64 23.21 5.92
CA ILE A 390 12.94 24.28 5.22
C ILE A 390 11.50 23.83 4.94
N LEU A 391 10.54 24.49 5.57
CA LEU A 391 9.11 24.31 5.29
C LEU A 391 8.65 25.45 4.37
N GLN A 392 8.53 25.15 3.08
CA GLN A 392 8.16 26.12 2.05
C GLN A 392 6.75 25.81 1.56
N ASN A 393 5.75 26.60 1.96
CA ASN A 393 4.33 26.37 1.70
C ASN A 393 3.86 24.96 2.10
N ALA A 394 4.59 24.28 2.99
CA ALA A 394 4.28 22.93 3.42
C ALA A 394 3.21 22.92 4.51
N HIS A 395 2.46 21.83 4.55
CA HIS A 395 1.52 21.51 5.62
C HIS A 395 2.03 20.29 6.39
N LEU A 396 2.69 20.55 7.51
CA LEU A 396 3.28 19.53 8.35
C LEU A 396 2.29 19.14 9.47
N ASN A 397 1.83 17.90 9.42
CA ASN A 397 1.00 17.31 10.47
C ASN A 397 1.88 16.58 11.48
N MET A 398 1.79 17.00 12.74
CA MET A 398 2.53 16.49 13.89
C MET A 398 1.56 15.77 14.84
N PRO A 399 1.82 14.52 15.27
CA PRO A 399 0.93 13.79 16.17
C PRO A 399 0.91 14.41 17.57
N PRO A 400 -0.04 13.98 18.42
CA PRO A 400 -0.06 14.34 19.83
C PRO A 400 1.29 14.07 20.48
N ASN A 401 1.67 14.91 21.45
CA ASN A 401 2.91 14.79 22.22
C ASN A 401 4.24 14.91 21.42
N SER A 402 4.19 15.08 20.10
CA SER A 402 5.40 15.28 19.29
C SER A 402 5.90 16.72 19.30
N LYS A 403 7.16 16.91 18.89
CA LYS A 403 7.80 18.22 18.79
C LYS A 403 8.79 18.31 17.64
N ILE A 404 9.13 19.57 17.32
CA ILE A 404 10.30 19.89 16.50
C ILE A 404 11.36 20.48 17.42
N LEU A 405 12.51 19.82 17.56
CA LEU A 405 13.64 20.27 18.34
C LEU A 405 14.72 20.85 17.43
N VAL A 406 15.04 22.13 17.60
CA VAL A 406 16.16 22.80 16.94
C VAL A 406 17.35 22.83 17.90
N GLN A 407 18.39 22.04 17.61
CA GLN A 407 19.60 21.98 18.43
C GLN A 407 20.54 23.17 18.18
N PRO A 408 21.52 23.44 19.08
CA PRO A 408 22.52 24.48 18.88
C PRO A 408 23.22 24.40 17.51
N GLY A 409 23.10 25.47 16.72
CA GLY A 409 23.64 25.53 15.36
C GLY A 409 22.79 24.87 14.27
N GLY A 410 21.66 24.25 14.60
CA GLY A 410 20.64 23.79 13.65
C GLY A 410 19.75 24.94 13.15
N THR A 411 19.14 24.76 11.98
CA THR A 411 18.31 25.79 11.33
C THR A 411 16.93 25.29 10.91
N LEU A 412 15.88 25.96 11.37
CA LEU A 412 14.50 25.81 10.89
C LEU A 412 14.07 27.10 10.15
N LEU A 413 13.70 26.97 8.88
CA LEU A 413 13.18 28.06 8.05
C LEU A 413 11.70 27.80 7.74
N LEU A 414 10.84 28.76 8.07
CA LEU A 414 9.40 28.72 7.77
C LEU A 414 9.08 29.76 6.70
N TYR A 415 8.44 29.32 5.61
CA TYR A 415 8.09 30.16 4.48
C TYR A 415 6.64 29.85 4.06
N GLY A 416 5.64 30.52 4.65
CA GLY A 416 4.24 30.29 4.27
C GLY A 416 3.68 28.95 4.74
N SER A 417 4.33 28.28 5.70
CA SER A 417 4.01 26.91 6.10
C SER A 417 2.93 26.86 7.20
N THR A 418 2.18 25.76 7.22
CA THR A 418 1.31 25.38 8.34
C THR A 418 1.91 24.19 9.09
N ILE A 419 1.99 24.27 10.42
CA ILE A 419 2.29 23.12 11.29
C ILE A 419 1.11 22.92 12.24
N THR A 420 0.57 21.71 12.29
CA THR A 420 -0.66 21.42 13.02
C THR A 420 -0.69 20.00 13.56
N CYS A 421 -1.57 19.73 14.51
CA CYS A 421 -2.01 18.38 14.86
C CYS A 421 -3.41 18.17 14.28
N LEU A 422 -3.57 17.21 13.37
CA LEU A 422 -4.86 16.89 12.73
C LEU A 422 -5.68 15.88 13.53
N CYS A 423 -5.19 15.46 14.70
CA CYS A 423 -5.86 14.48 15.54
C CYS A 423 -6.94 15.16 16.40
N PRO A 424 -8.18 14.64 16.41
CA PRO A 424 -9.29 15.28 17.10
C PRO A 424 -8.99 15.56 18.58
N ASN A 425 -9.24 16.79 19.03
CA ASN A 425 -9.10 17.22 20.43
C ASN A 425 -7.71 17.00 21.04
N GLN A 426 -6.67 16.89 20.20
CA GLN A 426 -5.30 16.64 20.65
C GLN A 426 -4.34 17.73 20.17
N THR A 427 -3.21 17.84 20.85
CA THR A 427 -2.21 18.87 20.58
C THR A 427 -0.78 18.33 20.50
N TRP A 428 0.05 18.96 19.69
CA TRP A 428 1.49 18.72 19.62
C TRP A 428 2.24 19.74 20.49
N ARG A 429 3.48 19.46 20.90
CA ARG A 429 4.23 20.27 21.88
C ARG A 429 4.88 21.53 21.30
N GLY A 430 4.77 21.75 20.00
CA GLY A 430 5.33 22.92 19.33
C GLY A 430 6.82 22.78 18.97
N ILE A 431 7.45 23.91 18.71
CA ILE A 431 8.88 24.01 18.34
C ILE A 431 9.71 24.32 19.58
N GLU A 432 10.65 23.45 19.94
CA GLU A 432 11.62 23.65 21.01
C GLU A 432 12.96 24.12 20.41
N VAL A 433 13.48 25.25 20.88
CA VAL A 433 14.74 25.84 20.40
C VAL A 433 15.75 25.79 21.54
N LYS A 434 16.85 25.04 21.36
CA LYS A 434 17.93 24.94 22.35
C LYS A 434 19.14 25.74 21.90
N ASN A 435 19.52 26.73 22.71
CA ASN A 435 20.76 27.49 22.52
C ASN A 435 21.90 26.85 23.31
N GLY A 436 23.08 26.77 22.71
CA GLY A 436 24.32 26.41 23.39
C GLY A 436 25.14 27.66 23.70
N ILE A 437 26.15 27.50 24.55
CA ILE A 437 27.07 28.57 24.97
C ILE A 437 27.76 29.21 23.75
N PHE A 438 28.22 28.39 22.80
CA PHE A 438 29.00 28.85 21.64
C PHE A 438 28.21 28.94 20.33
N LYS A 439 27.03 28.31 20.24
CA LYS A 439 26.19 28.32 19.03
C LYS A 439 24.73 28.42 19.39
N LYS A 440 24.03 29.35 18.74
CA LYS A 440 22.58 29.50 18.85
C LYS A 440 21.87 28.64 17.81
N ALA A 441 20.72 28.08 18.18
CA ALA A 441 19.79 27.50 17.21
C ALA A 441 19.12 28.63 16.41
N LYS A 442 18.75 28.36 15.15
CA LYS A 442 18.14 29.36 14.27
C LYS A 442 16.71 28.92 13.91
N LEU A 443 15.71 29.65 14.38
CA LEU A 443 14.36 29.60 13.86
C LEU A 443 14.09 30.92 13.12
N ARG A 444 13.78 30.85 11.82
CA ARG A 444 13.46 32.04 11.02
C ARG A 444 12.12 31.88 10.33
N ILE A 445 11.23 32.84 10.57
CA ILE A 445 9.96 32.98 9.87
C ILE A 445 10.20 33.99 8.75
N LEU A 446 10.37 33.49 7.53
CA LEU A 446 10.68 34.30 6.35
C LEU A 446 9.40 34.75 5.62
N LYS A 447 8.31 34.01 5.79
CA LYS A 447 6.94 34.40 5.43
C LYS A 447 5.99 33.93 6.54
N PRO A 448 4.82 34.57 6.72
CA PRO A 448 3.86 34.20 7.77
C PRO A 448 3.63 32.69 7.82
N ALA A 449 3.83 32.10 8.99
CA ALA A 449 3.65 30.68 9.23
C ALA A 449 2.55 30.48 10.27
N THR A 450 1.74 29.44 10.08
CA THR A 450 0.60 29.16 10.95
C THR A 450 0.89 27.94 11.80
N LEU A 451 0.80 28.09 13.13
CA LEU A 451 0.90 26.96 14.06
C LEU A 451 -0.47 26.73 14.72
N LYS A 452 -1.03 25.53 14.61
CA LYS A 452 -2.36 25.18 15.16
C LYS A 452 -2.26 23.99 16.11
N ASN A 453 -3.23 23.89 17.02
CA ASN A 453 -3.39 22.77 17.96
C ASN A 453 -2.09 22.49 18.75
N ILE A 454 -1.46 23.54 19.27
CA ILE A 454 -0.24 23.45 20.07
C ILE A 454 -0.63 23.33 21.54
N ALA A 455 0.06 22.47 22.29
CA ALA A 455 -0.11 22.38 23.73
C ALA A 455 0.28 23.72 24.36
N ASN A 456 -0.58 24.26 25.23
CA ASN A 456 -0.23 25.42 26.03
C ASN A 456 1.03 25.08 26.85
N ARG A 457 2.14 25.77 26.58
CA ARG A 457 3.31 25.66 27.45
C ARG A 457 2.90 26.12 28.85
N PRO A 458 3.25 25.39 29.93
CA PRO A 458 3.38 26.05 31.22
C PRO A 458 4.32 27.24 31.01
N ARG A 459 3.89 28.45 31.41
CA ARG A 459 4.79 29.60 31.44
C ARG A 459 6.00 29.18 32.28
N SER A 460 7.17 29.03 31.65
CA SER A 460 8.41 28.86 32.39
C SER A 460 8.61 30.14 33.20
N LYS A 461 8.61 30.00 34.54
CA LYS A 461 9.01 31.05 35.47
C LYS A 461 10.46 31.47 35.21
#